data_AF-A0A9W7YCQ5-F1
#
_entry.id   AF-A0A9W7YCQ5-F1
#
_cell.length_a   1.000
_cell.length_b   1.000
_cell.length_c   1.000
_cell.angle_alpha   90.00
_cell.angle_beta   90.00
_cell.angle_gamma   90.00
#
_symmetry.space_group_name_H-M   'P 1'
#
loop_
_entity.id
_entity.type
_entity.pdbx_description
1 polymer ?
#
loop_
_entity_poly.entity_id
_entity_poly.type
_entity_poly.pdbx_seq_one_letter_code
_entity_poly.pdbx_strand_id
1 'polypeptide(L)'
;ATNALFDFTVDQKTVIGYEQDEVENLQKLLSTMSISDLEHLGYALTNLVITGRVQSTDGSLTIVLEAPVPGTIFPQNTLRVGDEVEIVGPNGELAGKASKSSKGKKNQKTQAIGVVKKIMATVALVYIGPQPAIPSSWSRGCSLKVVANNISYQRMLDA
;
A
#
# COMPACT_ATOMS: atom_id res chain seq x y z
N ALA A 1 -18.55 -22.21 37.23
CA ALA A 1 -18.25 -20.92 36.58
C ALA A 1 -17.65 -21.15 35.18
N THR A 2 -18.33 -21.93 34.34
CA THR A 2 -17.79 -22.46 33.06
C THR A 2 -18.59 -22.04 31.83
N ASN A 3 -19.77 -21.42 32.00
CA ASN A 3 -20.64 -21.05 30.88
C ASN A 3 -20.36 -19.66 30.29
N ALA A 4 -19.80 -18.72 31.07
CA ALA A 4 -19.58 -17.35 30.60
C ALA A 4 -18.41 -17.22 29.59
N LEU A 5 -17.44 -18.14 29.64
CA LEU A 5 -16.28 -18.12 28.74
C LEU A 5 -16.60 -18.62 27.33
N PHE A 6 -17.56 -19.55 27.22
CA PHE A 6 -18.03 -20.10 25.94
C PHE A 6 -18.97 -19.14 25.21
N ASP A 7 -19.88 -18.46 25.92
CA ASP A 7 -20.75 -17.45 25.29
C ASP A 7 -19.95 -16.25 24.76
N PHE A 8 -18.92 -15.80 25.49
CA PHE A 8 -18.07 -14.69 25.04
C PHE A 8 -17.24 -15.02 23.80
N THR A 9 -16.72 -16.25 23.68
CA THR A 9 -15.92 -16.64 22.51
C THR A 9 -16.77 -16.87 21.25
N VAL A 10 -18.03 -17.29 21.41
CA VAL A 10 -18.97 -17.42 20.29
C VAL A 10 -19.37 -16.04 19.77
N ASP A 11 -19.64 -15.08 20.67
CA ASP A 11 -20.00 -13.71 20.31
C ASP A 11 -18.84 -12.97 19.61
N GLN A 12 -17.61 -13.13 20.11
CA GLN A 12 -16.42 -12.56 19.46
C GLN A 12 -16.19 -13.15 18.06
N LYS A 13 -16.36 -14.46 17.86
CA LYS A 13 -16.20 -15.07 16.53
C LYS A 13 -17.25 -14.58 15.52
N THR A 14 -18.46 -14.26 15.98
CA THR A 14 -19.50 -13.70 15.12
C THR A 14 -19.22 -12.25 14.74
N VAL A 15 -18.77 -11.40 15.70
CA VAL A 15 -18.32 -10.04 15.40
C VAL A 15 -17.15 -10.04 14.42
N ILE A 16 -16.19 -10.94 14.64
CA ILE A 16 -15.06 -11.16 13.75
C ILE A 16 -15.53 -11.64 12.36
N GLY A 17 -16.56 -12.47 12.25
CA GLY A 17 -17.11 -12.86 10.94
C GLY A 17 -17.61 -11.66 10.14
N TYR A 18 -18.33 -10.73 10.79
CA TYR A 18 -18.84 -9.52 10.13
C TYR A 18 -17.73 -8.54 9.74
N GLU A 19 -16.70 -8.38 10.57
CA GLU A 19 -15.56 -7.52 10.25
C GLU A 19 -14.73 -8.08 9.07
N GLN A 20 -14.68 -9.41 8.89
CA GLN A 20 -14.02 -10.02 7.71
C GLN A 20 -14.71 -9.64 6.40
N ASP A 21 -16.04 -9.68 6.37
CA ASP A 21 -16.82 -9.32 5.18
C ASP A 21 -16.60 -7.85 4.80
N GLU A 22 -16.45 -6.97 5.79
CA GLU A 22 -16.12 -5.55 5.57
C GLU A 22 -14.72 -5.37 4.98
N VAL A 23 -13.72 -6.08 5.51
CA VAL A 23 -12.35 -6.06 4.98
C VAL A 23 -12.30 -6.61 3.55
N GLU A 24 -13.02 -7.69 3.26
CA GLU A 24 -13.07 -8.27 1.92
C GLU A 24 -13.75 -7.33 0.91
N ASN A 25 -14.84 -6.68 1.33
CA ASN A 25 -15.52 -5.67 0.51
C ASN A 25 -14.63 -4.46 0.26
N LEU A 26 -13.90 -3.98 1.28
CA LEU A 26 -12.93 -2.89 1.11
C LEU A 26 -11.79 -3.31 0.18
N GLN A 27 -11.27 -4.53 0.32
CA GLN A 27 -10.22 -5.04 -0.56
C GLN A 27 -10.69 -5.14 -2.02
N LYS A 28 -11.93 -5.60 -2.24
CA LYS A 28 -12.56 -5.60 -3.58
C LYS A 28 -12.72 -4.18 -4.12
N LEU A 29 -13.18 -3.24 -3.30
CA LEU A 29 -13.31 -1.82 -3.68
C LEU A 29 -11.95 -1.24 -4.09
N LEU A 30 -10.94 -1.38 -3.22
CA LEU A 30 -9.59 -0.87 -3.46
C LEU A 30 -8.94 -1.51 -4.69
N SER A 31 -9.19 -2.79 -4.96
CA SER A 31 -8.59 -3.48 -6.12
C SER A 31 -9.26 -3.17 -7.46
N THR A 32 -10.54 -2.79 -7.48
CA THR A 32 -11.32 -2.59 -8.71
C THR A 32 -11.48 -1.13 -9.13
N MET A 33 -11.41 -0.19 -8.17
CA MET A 33 -11.53 1.24 -8.46
C MET A 33 -10.30 1.82 -9.15
N SER A 34 -10.52 2.87 -9.94
CA SER A 34 -9.44 3.63 -10.55
C SER A 34 -8.66 4.41 -9.48
N ILE A 35 -7.38 4.68 -9.74
CA ILE A 35 -6.53 5.44 -8.81
C ILE A 35 -7.09 6.86 -8.58
N SER A 36 -7.67 7.47 -9.61
CA SER A 36 -8.32 8.77 -9.51
C SER A 36 -9.49 8.73 -8.53
N ASP A 37 -10.36 7.72 -8.62
CA ASP A 37 -11.50 7.58 -7.71
C ASP A 37 -11.03 7.34 -6.28
N LEU A 38 -9.98 6.54 -6.10
CA LEU A 38 -9.37 6.29 -4.79
C LEU A 38 -8.77 7.55 -4.17
N GLU A 39 -8.21 8.46 -4.97
CA GLU A 39 -7.71 9.75 -4.46
C GLU A 39 -8.85 10.65 -3.97
N HIS A 40 -9.98 10.69 -4.69
CA HIS A 40 -11.17 11.44 -4.25
C HIS A 40 -11.74 10.89 -2.94
N LEU A 41 -11.62 9.57 -2.72
CA LEU A 41 -12.01 8.92 -1.47
C LEU A 41 -10.93 8.99 -0.39
N GLY A 42 -9.74 9.54 -0.70
CA GLY A 42 -8.62 9.68 0.23
C GLY A 42 -7.75 8.43 0.43
N TYR A 43 -7.98 7.35 -0.33
CA TYR A 43 -7.21 6.09 -0.28
C TYR A 43 -6.02 6.05 -1.25
N ALA A 44 -5.80 7.11 -2.02
CA ALA A 44 -4.64 7.24 -2.88
C ALA A 44 -4.09 8.67 -2.90
N LEU A 45 -2.82 8.79 -3.27
CA LEU A 45 -2.16 10.06 -3.60
C LEU A 45 -1.55 9.91 -4.98
N THR A 46 -1.89 10.82 -5.90
CA THR A 46 -1.45 10.71 -7.30
C THR A 46 -0.40 11.74 -7.65
N ASN A 47 0.22 11.52 -8.82
CA ASN A 47 1.16 12.44 -9.45
C ASN A 47 2.34 12.85 -8.54
N LEU A 48 2.84 11.93 -7.73
CA LEU A 48 3.93 12.17 -6.81
C LEU A 48 5.30 12.11 -7.52
N VAL A 49 6.27 12.79 -6.93
CA VAL A 49 7.66 12.82 -7.35
C VAL A 49 8.51 12.18 -6.26
N ILE A 50 9.39 11.25 -6.65
CA ILE A 50 10.39 10.68 -5.75
C ILE A 50 11.55 11.66 -5.65
N THR A 51 11.63 12.40 -4.55
CA THR A 51 12.67 13.41 -4.29
C THR A 51 13.91 12.82 -3.60
N GLY A 52 13.76 11.66 -2.96
CA GLY A 52 14.85 11.00 -2.22
C GLY A 52 14.74 9.48 -2.25
N ARG A 53 15.91 8.82 -2.22
CA ARG A 53 16.05 7.36 -2.13
C ARG A 53 17.17 7.04 -1.15
N VAL A 54 16.87 6.28 -0.11
CA VAL A 54 17.85 5.80 0.87
C VAL A 54 17.81 4.28 0.85
N GLN A 55 18.85 3.66 0.32
CA GLN A 55 18.99 2.20 0.30
C GLN A 55 19.74 1.75 1.54
N SER A 56 19.15 0.78 2.26
CA SER A 56 19.73 0.14 3.43
C SER A 56 20.64 -1.02 3.01
N THR A 57 21.50 -1.46 3.92
CA THR A 57 22.45 -2.57 3.70
C THR A 57 21.77 -3.92 3.52
N ASP A 58 20.55 -4.09 4.02
CA ASP A 58 19.71 -5.28 3.85
C ASP A 58 18.99 -5.33 2.47
N GLY A 59 19.23 -4.33 1.62
CA GLY A 59 18.61 -4.20 0.31
C GLY A 59 17.26 -3.48 0.32
N SER A 60 16.71 -3.16 1.50
CA SER A 60 15.48 -2.37 1.62
C SER A 60 15.68 -0.93 1.12
N LEU A 61 14.59 -0.29 0.72
CA LEU A 61 14.60 1.04 0.14
C LEU A 61 13.59 1.94 0.86
N THR A 62 14.04 3.06 1.39
CA THR A 62 13.14 4.14 1.80
C THR A 62 13.08 5.19 0.68
N ILE A 63 11.88 5.50 0.20
CA ILE A 63 11.65 6.57 -0.76
C ILE A 63 11.00 7.77 -0.08
N VAL A 64 11.36 8.97 -0.53
CA VAL A 64 10.74 10.24 -0.15
C VAL A 64 9.90 10.70 -1.33
N LEU A 65 8.64 10.99 -1.06
CA LEU A 65 7.62 11.35 -2.04
C LEU A 65 7.04 12.72 -1.71
N GLU A 66 6.95 13.57 -2.73
CA GLU A 66 6.39 14.92 -2.64
C GLU A 66 5.45 15.17 -3.84
N ALA A 67 4.61 16.20 -3.73
CA ALA A 67 3.86 16.70 -4.88
C ALA A 67 4.81 17.27 -5.96
N PRO A 68 4.38 17.38 -7.23
CA PRO A 68 5.22 17.90 -8.32
C PRO A 68 5.75 19.32 -8.07
N VAL A 69 4.95 20.11 -7.37
CA VAL A 69 5.29 21.46 -6.95
C VAL A 69 5.72 21.40 -5.48
N PRO A 70 7.00 21.65 -5.16
CA PRO A 70 7.51 21.56 -3.79
C PRO A 70 6.70 22.41 -2.81
N GLY A 71 6.43 21.87 -1.63
CA GLY A 71 5.64 22.53 -0.58
C GLY A 71 4.12 22.47 -0.78
N THR A 72 3.64 21.87 -1.87
CA THR A 72 2.20 21.65 -2.07
C THR A 72 1.69 20.62 -1.06
N ILE A 73 0.58 20.96 -0.41
CA ILE A 73 -0.09 20.09 0.55
C ILE A 73 -0.81 18.98 -0.22
N PHE A 74 -0.68 17.75 0.24
CA PHE A 74 -1.41 16.60 -0.29
C PHE A 74 -2.92 16.82 -0.14
N PRO A 75 -3.73 16.30 -1.09
CA PRO A 75 -5.17 16.25 -0.89
C PRO A 75 -5.51 15.48 0.39
N GLN A 76 -6.71 15.72 0.93
CA GLN A 76 -7.18 15.03 2.11
C GLN A 76 -7.12 13.51 1.90
N ASN A 77 -6.44 12.80 2.80
CA ASN A 77 -6.20 11.37 2.67
C ASN A 77 -6.27 10.64 4.01
N THR A 78 -6.48 9.34 3.94
CA THR A 78 -6.62 8.43 5.09
C THR A 78 -5.32 7.76 5.48
N LEU A 79 -4.23 7.96 4.71
CA LEU A 79 -2.93 7.34 4.96
C LEU A 79 -2.38 7.67 6.36
N ARG A 80 -1.89 6.65 7.05
CA ARG A 80 -1.28 6.71 8.37
C ARG A 80 0.05 5.96 8.41
N VAL A 81 0.84 6.24 9.43
CA VAL A 81 2.08 5.50 9.70
C VAL A 81 1.72 4.05 10.01
N GLY A 82 2.37 3.11 9.34
CA GLY A 82 2.10 1.68 9.43
C GLY A 82 1.20 1.12 8.32
N ASP A 83 0.54 1.99 7.55
CA ASP A 83 -0.31 1.54 6.45
C ASP A 83 0.53 0.90 5.33
N GLU A 84 -0.03 -0.17 4.77
CA GLU A 84 0.54 -0.85 3.61
C GLU A 84 0.06 -0.17 2.34
N VAL A 85 1.00 0.15 1.44
CA VAL A 85 0.73 0.90 0.23
C VAL A 85 1.38 0.26 -0.98
N GLU A 86 0.66 0.25 -2.09
CA GLU A 86 1.17 -0.08 -3.40
C GLU A 86 1.67 1.20 -4.07
N ILE A 87 2.91 1.15 -4.56
CA ILE A 87 3.52 2.18 -5.39
C ILE A 87 3.25 1.81 -6.83
N VAL A 88 2.53 2.69 -7.51
CA VAL A 88 2.18 2.53 -8.93
C VAL A 88 2.98 3.54 -9.74
N GLY A 89 3.58 3.08 -10.83
CA GLY A 89 4.31 3.94 -11.74
C GLY A 89 3.41 4.85 -12.58
N PRO A 90 4.01 5.75 -13.35
CA PRO A 90 3.27 6.61 -14.29
C PRO A 90 2.41 5.76 -15.22
N ASN A 91 1.19 6.19 -15.50
CA ASN A 91 0.24 5.49 -16.38
C ASN A 91 -0.14 4.06 -15.91
N GLY A 92 0.00 3.74 -14.61
CA GLY A 92 -0.37 2.43 -14.10
C GLY A 92 0.71 1.36 -14.29
N GLU A 93 1.95 1.74 -14.54
CA GLU A 93 3.07 0.80 -14.60
C GLU A 93 3.24 0.06 -13.26
N LEU A 94 3.49 -1.25 -13.32
CA LEU A 94 3.80 -2.08 -12.14
C LEU A 94 5.31 -2.33 -12.06
N ALA A 95 5.82 -2.53 -10.84
CA ALA A 95 7.25 -2.69 -10.63
C ALA A 95 7.76 -4.03 -11.16
N GLY A 96 9.05 -4.11 -11.47
CA GLY A 96 9.67 -5.32 -11.96
C GLY A 96 10.75 -5.07 -13.00
N LYS A 97 11.65 -6.05 -13.14
CA LYS A 97 12.70 -5.98 -14.15
C LYS A 97 12.07 -6.09 -15.54
N ALA A 98 12.27 -5.07 -16.37
CA ALA A 98 12.21 -5.22 -17.81
C ALA A 98 13.34 -6.16 -18.25
N SER A 99 13.15 -7.47 -18.08
CA SER A 99 14.01 -8.44 -18.74
C SER A 99 13.72 -8.34 -20.22
N LYS A 100 14.70 -7.90 -20.99
CA LYS A 100 14.66 -7.92 -22.45
C LYS A 100 14.15 -9.29 -22.90
N SER A 101 13.12 -9.24 -23.73
CA SER A 101 12.50 -10.38 -24.39
C SER A 101 13.53 -11.36 -24.93
N SER A 102 13.56 -12.56 -24.37
CA SER A 102 13.91 -13.79 -25.06
C SER A 102 12.87 -14.84 -24.69
N LYS A 103 11.84 -14.92 -25.54
CA LYS A 103 10.87 -16.02 -25.71
C LYS A 103 10.32 -16.66 -24.40
N GLY A 104 9.08 -16.32 -24.08
CA GLY A 104 8.12 -17.35 -23.64
C GLY A 104 7.91 -17.57 -22.13
N LYS A 105 8.26 -16.63 -21.24
CA LYS A 105 7.80 -16.69 -19.84
C LYS A 105 6.94 -15.47 -19.51
N LYS A 106 5.73 -15.73 -18.99
CA LYS A 106 4.82 -14.70 -18.46
C LYS A 106 5.62 -13.82 -17.49
N ASN A 107 5.83 -12.55 -17.84
CA ASN A 107 6.35 -11.54 -16.93
C ASN A 107 5.39 -11.47 -15.74
N GLN A 108 5.78 -12.06 -14.60
CA GLN A 108 5.16 -11.76 -13.32
C GLN A 108 5.49 -10.29 -13.01
N LYS A 109 4.55 -9.41 -13.35
CA LYS A 109 4.56 -8.02 -12.90
C LYS A 109 4.47 -8.06 -11.37
N THR A 110 5.42 -7.46 -10.66
CA THR A 110 5.48 -7.51 -9.20
C THR A 110 4.98 -6.19 -8.65
N GLN A 111 3.98 -6.21 -7.79
CA GLN A 111 3.49 -4.99 -7.13
C GLN A 111 4.59 -4.46 -6.19
N ALA A 112 4.87 -3.17 -6.27
CA ALA A 112 5.79 -2.52 -5.33
C ALA A 112 5.05 -2.15 -4.06
N ILE A 113 5.04 -3.09 -3.12
CA ILE A 113 4.39 -2.90 -1.82
C ILE A 113 5.40 -2.35 -0.82
N GLY A 114 4.99 -1.32 -0.10
CA GLY A 114 5.74 -0.71 0.99
C GLY A 114 4.85 -0.36 2.18
N VAL A 115 5.47 0.15 3.23
CA VAL A 115 4.82 0.59 4.46
C VAL A 115 5.11 2.07 4.67
N VAL A 116 4.09 2.84 5.00
CA VAL A 116 4.23 4.25 5.33
C VAL A 116 5.00 4.39 6.63
N LYS A 117 6.22 4.94 6.55
CA LYS A 117 7.08 5.19 7.72
C LYS A 117 6.79 6.55 8.34
N LYS A 118 6.46 7.53 7.50
CA LYS A 118 6.11 8.89 7.93
C LYS A 118 5.21 9.52 6.88
N ILE A 119 4.17 10.22 7.31
CA ILE A 119 3.36 11.07 6.43
C ILE A 119 3.18 12.44 7.07
N MET A 120 3.45 13.47 6.29
CA MET A 120 3.27 14.89 6.64
C MET A 120 2.38 15.52 5.58
N ALA A 121 1.97 16.78 5.81
CA ALA A 121 1.10 17.50 4.88
C ALA A 121 1.66 17.57 3.45
N THR A 122 2.99 17.59 3.27
CA THR A 122 3.63 17.81 1.96
C THR A 122 4.57 16.69 1.52
N VAL A 123 4.87 15.74 2.42
CA VAL A 123 5.93 14.74 2.23
C VAL A 123 5.48 13.40 2.80
N ALA A 124 5.69 12.32 2.05
CA ALA A 124 5.49 10.95 2.49
C ALA A 124 6.79 10.15 2.40
N LEU A 125 7.09 9.34 3.42
CA LEU A 125 8.20 8.40 3.43
C LEU A 125 7.64 6.98 3.42
N VAL A 126 8.02 6.20 2.42
CA VAL A 126 7.58 4.82 2.27
C VAL A 126 8.80 3.91 2.34
N TYR A 127 8.73 2.93 3.22
CA TYR A 127 9.70 1.85 3.34
C TYR A 127 9.28 0.67 2.46
N ILE A 128 10.19 0.19 1.63
CA ILE A 128 9.97 -0.90 0.69
C ILE A 128 10.97 -2.00 1.04
N GLY A 129 10.47 -3.24 1.10
CA GLY A 129 11.32 -4.41 1.32
C GLY A 129 12.39 -4.59 0.22
N PRO A 130 13.28 -5.57 0.37
CA PRO A 130 14.39 -5.80 -0.55
C PRO A 130 13.97 -6.11 -2.00
N GLN A 131 12.72 -6.47 -2.25
CA GLN A 131 12.11 -6.57 -3.58
C GLN A 131 10.62 -6.20 -3.53
N PRO A 132 10.04 -5.62 -4.61
CA PRO A 132 10.67 -5.31 -5.90
C PRO A 132 11.39 -3.95 -5.93
N ALA A 133 12.40 -3.83 -6.81
CA ALA A 133 13.12 -2.58 -7.03
C ALA A 133 12.25 -1.56 -7.79
N ILE A 134 12.20 -0.32 -7.29
CA ILE A 134 11.50 0.79 -7.95
C ILE A 134 12.33 1.32 -9.13
N PRO A 135 11.82 1.25 -10.37
CA PRO A 135 12.51 1.81 -11.54
C PRO A 135 12.89 3.28 -11.34
N SER A 136 14.03 3.71 -11.88
CA SER A 136 14.43 5.12 -11.88
C SER A 136 13.50 5.99 -12.73
N SER A 137 12.84 5.40 -13.74
CA SER A 137 11.82 6.05 -14.56
C SER A 137 10.61 6.52 -13.77
N TRP A 138 10.32 5.92 -12.61
CA TRP A 138 9.21 6.30 -11.73
C TRP A 138 9.52 7.50 -10.84
N SER A 139 10.61 8.22 -11.11
CA SER A 139 10.98 9.41 -10.34
C SER A 139 9.92 10.53 -10.38
N ARG A 140 9.04 10.55 -11.37
CA ARG A 140 7.95 11.52 -11.51
C ARG A 140 6.66 10.84 -11.92
N GLY A 141 5.53 11.32 -11.42
CA GLY A 141 4.20 10.85 -11.81
C GLY A 141 3.81 9.49 -11.21
N CYS A 142 4.46 9.09 -10.12
CA CYS A 142 4.09 7.88 -9.39
C CYS A 142 2.86 8.12 -8.52
N SER A 143 2.18 7.05 -8.11
CA SER A 143 1.02 7.12 -7.21
C SER A 143 1.21 6.17 -6.03
N LEU A 144 0.69 6.57 -4.88
CA LEU A 144 0.54 5.70 -3.72
C LEU A 144 -0.93 5.29 -3.61
N LYS A 145 -1.16 4.01 -3.38
CA LYS A 145 -2.49 3.44 -3.20
C LYS A 145 -2.51 2.60 -1.94
N VAL A 146 -3.48 2.81 -1.06
CA VAL A 146 -3.67 1.97 0.13
C VAL A 146 -4.00 0.54 -0.29
N VAL A 147 -3.35 -0.42 0.36
CA VAL A 147 -3.66 -1.85 0.24
C VAL A 147 -4.38 -2.27 1.51
N ALA A 148 -5.56 -2.89 1.37
CA ALA A 148 -6.23 -3.49 2.51
C ALA A 148 -5.35 -4.61 3.06
N ASN A 149 -4.90 -4.44 4.30
CA ASN A 149 -4.02 -5.39 4.94
C ASN A 149 -4.82 -6.43 5.73
N ASN A 150 -4.86 -7.66 5.25
CA ASN A 150 -5.46 -8.79 5.97
C ASN A 150 -4.58 -9.24 7.16
N ILE A 151 -3.30 -8.83 7.24
CA ILE A 151 -2.37 -9.29 8.29
C ILE A 151 -2.74 -8.73 9.66
N SER A 152 -3.21 -7.49 9.77
CA SER A 152 -3.69 -6.95 11.05
C SER A 152 -4.90 -7.74 11.57
N TYR A 153 -5.78 -8.13 10.65
CA TYR A 153 -6.96 -8.93 10.95
C TYR A 153 -6.59 -10.38 11.34
N GLN A 154 -5.70 -11.00 10.57
CA GLN A 154 -5.19 -12.34 10.85
C GLN A 154 -4.45 -12.41 12.18
N ARG A 155 -3.67 -11.37 12.54
CA ARG A 155 -3.02 -11.30 13.86
C ARG A 155 -4.02 -11.15 15.01
N MET A 156 -5.16 -10.52 14.78
CA MET A 156 -6.24 -10.43 15.77
C MET A 156 -6.96 -11.78 15.94
N LEU A 157 -7.11 -12.54 14.84
CA LEU A 157 -7.64 -13.90 14.86
C LEU A 157 -6.72 -14.92 15.53
N ASP A 158 -5.41 -14.75 15.35
CA ASP A 158 -4.40 -15.69 15.85
C ASP A 158 -4.02 -15.43 17.33
N ALA A 159 -4.50 -14.34 17.95
CA ALA A 159 -4.20 -13.93 19.33
C ALA A 159 -5.20 -14.49 20.37
#